data_AF-A0A087NGU2-F1
#
_entry.id   AF-A0A087NGU2-F1
#
_cell.length_a   1.000
_cell.length_b   1.000
_cell.length_c   1.000
_cell.angle_alpha   90.00
_cell.angle_beta   90.00
_cell.angle_gamma   90.00
#
_symmetry.space_group_name_H-M   'P 1'
#
loop_
_entity.id
_entity.type
_entity.pdbx_description
1 polymer ?
#
loop_
_entity_poly.entity_id
_entity_poly.type
_entity_poly.pdbx_seq_one_letter_code
_entity_poly.pdbx_strand_id
1 'polypeptide(L)'
;MLPLKRPPLMREHRLYQSDWMMRFYGYDASEVAAATDAETGCLPLDIDPKLAWALNHRAIFPVDVNRAPREALLRVPGLGVKAVDRILASRRHRRLRLDDVARMTTSIKKLRPFLVAVDWRPVALIDRADLRARMTPPASQLELFV
;
A
#
# COMPACT_ATOMS: atom_id res chain seq x y z
N MET A 1 17.67 21.39 28.61
CA MET A 1 17.98 21.78 27.22
C MET A 1 17.26 20.80 26.29
N LEU A 2 16.39 21.27 25.39
CA LEU A 2 15.90 20.41 24.31
C LEU A 2 17.06 20.16 23.34
N PRO A 3 17.29 18.92 22.86
CA PRO A 3 18.35 18.66 21.90
C PRO A 3 18.10 19.43 20.59
N LEU A 4 19.17 20.05 20.06
CA LEU A 4 19.19 20.86 18.83
C LEU A 4 19.11 20.01 17.55
N LYS A 5 18.39 18.89 17.59
CA LYS A 5 18.22 17.99 16.46
C LYS A 5 16.79 18.14 15.97
N ARG A 6 16.61 18.70 14.76
CA ARG A 6 15.28 18.76 14.13
C ARG A 6 14.68 17.35 14.17
N PRO A 7 13.44 17.17 14.68
CA PRO A 7 12.82 15.86 14.66
C PRO A 7 12.84 15.33 13.23
N PRO A 8 13.14 14.04 13.02
CA PRO A 8 13.27 13.50 11.67
C PRO A 8 11.95 13.74 10.93
N LEU A 9 12.00 14.51 9.83
CA LEU A 9 10.85 14.89 8.98
C LEU A 9 9.97 13.68 8.58
N MET A 10 10.57 12.49 8.60
CA MET A 10 9.90 11.22 8.33
C MET A 10 8.77 10.90 9.31
N ARG A 11 8.87 11.25 10.60
CA ARG A 11 7.79 10.96 11.58
C ARG A 11 6.57 11.84 11.36
N GLU A 12 6.78 13.12 11.09
CA GLU A 12 5.71 14.05 10.71
C GLU A 12 5.05 13.60 9.41
N HIS A 13 5.83 13.21 8.40
CA HIS A 13 5.31 12.66 7.17
C HIS A 13 4.45 11.40 7.42
N ARG A 14 4.80 10.54 8.38
CA ARG A 14 3.96 9.38 8.74
C ARG A 14 2.62 9.77 9.34
N LEU A 15 2.57 10.81 10.17
CA LEU A 15 1.30 11.32 10.70
C LEU A 15 0.38 11.85 9.59
N TYR A 16 0.94 12.58 8.62
CA TYR A 16 0.18 12.99 7.44
C TYR A 16 -0.30 11.81 6.59
N GLN A 17 0.52 10.76 6.46
CA GLN A 17 0.11 9.55 5.73
C GLN A 17 -1.03 8.81 6.45
N SER A 18 -1.01 8.73 7.79
CA SER A 18 -2.13 8.16 8.54
C SER A 18 -3.42 8.98 8.39
N ASP A 19 -3.34 10.31 8.50
CA ASP A 19 -4.50 11.18 8.27
C ASP A 19 -5.06 10.98 6.84
N TRP A 20 -4.16 10.89 5.86
CA TRP A 20 -4.54 10.63 4.47
C TRP A 20 -5.23 9.26 4.30
N MET A 21 -4.75 8.22 4.99
CA MET A 21 -5.39 6.90 5.01
C MET A 21 -6.82 6.99 5.51
N MET A 22 -7.06 7.72 6.61
CA MET A 22 -8.39 7.88 7.17
C MET A 22 -9.30 8.66 6.22
N ARG A 23 -8.89 9.86 5.78
CA ARG A 23 -9.74 10.76 4.99
C ARG A 23 -10.04 10.27 3.58
N PHE A 24 -9.05 9.68 2.90
CA PHE A 24 -9.17 9.38 1.47
C PHE A 24 -9.29 7.89 1.16
N TYR A 25 -8.82 7.02 2.06
CA TYR A 25 -8.90 5.58 1.89
C TYR A 25 -9.89 4.92 2.86
N GLY A 26 -10.56 5.68 3.73
CA GLY A 26 -11.57 5.17 4.64
C GLY A 26 -11.02 4.16 5.64
N TYR A 27 -9.79 4.38 6.13
CA TYR A 27 -9.26 3.62 7.26
C TYR A 27 -9.84 4.15 8.57
N ASP A 28 -10.21 3.24 9.47
CA ASP A 28 -10.49 3.60 10.86
C ASP A 28 -9.20 3.68 11.69
N ALA A 29 -9.28 4.32 12.87
CA ALA A 29 -8.14 4.48 13.76
C ALA A 29 -7.53 3.13 14.18
N SER A 30 -8.36 2.10 14.38
CA SER A 30 -7.91 0.74 14.71
C SER A 30 -7.13 0.10 13.56
N GLU A 31 -7.54 0.32 12.31
CA GLU A 31 -6.81 -0.19 11.15
C GLU A 31 -5.48 0.55 10.98
N VAL A 32 -5.43 1.87 11.18
CA VAL A 32 -4.16 2.62 11.18
C VAL A 32 -3.23 2.11 12.27
N ALA A 33 -3.74 1.84 13.47
CA ALA A 33 -2.96 1.28 14.57
C ALA A 33 -2.40 -0.11 14.23
N ALA A 34 -3.17 -0.92 13.50
CA ALA A 34 -2.74 -2.24 13.05
C ALA A 34 -1.65 -2.20 11.95
N ALA A 35 -1.33 -1.03 11.40
CA ALA A 35 -0.19 -0.82 10.51
C ALA A 35 1.12 -0.49 11.25
N THR A 36 1.06 -0.29 12.58
CA THR A 36 2.24 0.01 13.38
C THR A 36 3.09 -1.24 13.62
N ASP A 37 4.36 -1.02 13.90
CA ASP A 37 5.28 -2.06 14.33
C ASP A 37 5.00 -2.41 15.81
N ALA A 38 4.91 -3.71 16.12
CA ALA A 38 4.50 -4.18 17.45
C ALA A 38 5.53 -3.87 18.55
N GLU A 39 6.81 -3.74 18.20
CA GLU A 39 7.88 -3.44 19.15
C GLU A 39 7.93 -1.94 19.47
N THR A 40 7.80 -1.10 18.45
CA THR A 40 7.94 0.36 18.60
C THR A 40 6.62 1.10 18.79
N GLY A 41 5.47 0.47 18.51
CA GLY A 41 4.15 1.10 18.50
C GLY A 41 4.02 2.22 17.46
N CYS A 42 4.96 2.32 16.53
CA CYS A 42 5.06 3.41 15.56
C CYS A 42 4.88 2.89 14.13
N LEU A 43 4.44 3.76 13.22
CA LEU A 43 4.42 3.43 11.79
C LEU A 43 5.86 3.22 11.27
N PRO A 44 6.15 2.14 10.53
CA PRO A 44 7.49 1.88 10.00
C PRO A 44 7.98 3.00 9.07
N LEU A 45 9.23 3.43 9.20
CA LEU A 45 9.79 4.52 8.39
C LEU A 45 10.35 4.07 7.03
N ASP A 46 10.58 2.77 6.86
CA ASP A 46 11.18 2.13 5.68
C ASP A 46 10.15 1.75 4.60
N ILE A 47 8.90 1.46 5.01
CA ILE A 47 7.81 1.08 4.10
C ILE A 47 6.60 2.01 4.20
N ASP A 48 5.79 2.08 3.15
CA ASP A 48 4.58 2.90 3.18
C ASP A 48 3.51 2.30 4.13
N PRO A 49 2.71 3.13 4.81
CA PRO A 49 1.72 2.65 5.77
C PRO A 49 0.64 1.70 5.20
N LYS A 50 0.25 1.84 3.93
CA LYS A 50 -0.71 0.89 3.32
C LYS A 50 -0.05 -0.47 3.09
N LEU A 51 1.23 -0.49 2.69
CA LEU A 51 2.00 -1.72 2.59
C LEU A 51 2.22 -2.36 3.97
N ALA A 52 2.57 -1.57 4.99
CA ALA A 52 2.71 -2.08 6.36
C ALA A 52 1.41 -2.75 6.83
N TRP A 53 0.27 -2.08 6.65
CA TRP A 53 -1.03 -2.64 6.96
C TRP A 53 -1.31 -3.94 6.18
N ALA A 54 -1.06 -3.94 4.87
CA ALA A 54 -1.31 -5.09 4.02
C ALA A 54 -0.46 -6.32 4.39
N LEU A 55 0.78 -6.10 4.83
CA LEU A 55 1.66 -7.17 5.31
C LEU A 55 1.19 -7.78 6.64
N ASN A 56 0.46 -7.01 7.45
CA ASN A 56 -0.17 -7.49 8.69
C ASN A 56 -1.54 -8.15 8.42
N HIS A 57 -2.18 -7.88 7.28
CA HIS A 57 -3.51 -8.38 6.90
C HIS A 57 -3.46 -9.24 5.63
N ARG A 58 -2.46 -10.11 5.49
CA ARG A 58 -2.25 -10.90 4.26
C ARG A 58 -3.46 -11.74 3.86
N ALA A 59 -4.25 -12.20 4.82
CA ALA A 59 -5.41 -13.07 4.61
C ALA A 59 -6.53 -12.46 3.74
N ILE A 60 -6.58 -11.13 3.60
CA ILE A 60 -7.59 -10.48 2.74
C ILE A 60 -7.18 -10.46 1.26
N PHE A 61 -5.91 -10.77 0.98
CA PHE A 61 -5.34 -10.75 -0.35
C PHE A 61 -5.31 -12.18 -0.93
N PRO A 62 -5.39 -12.32 -2.26
CA PRO A 62 -5.47 -11.24 -3.23
C PRO A 62 -6.90 -10.73 -3.48
N VAL A 63 -7.01 -9.44 -3.80
CA VAL A 63 -8.27 -8.76 -4.12
C VAL A 63 -8.60 -8.91 -5.61
N ASP A 64 -9.78 -9.45 -5.94
CA ASP A 64 -10.25 -9.56 -7.34
C ASP A 64 -10.74 -8.19 -7.85
N VAL A 65 -10.03 -7.59 -8.80
CA VAL A 65 -10.37 -6.26 -9.34
C VAL A 65 -11.75 -6.21 -10.01
N ASN A 66 -12.25 -7.36 -10.48
CA ASN A 66 -13.53 -7.45 -11.17
C ASN A 66 -14.72 -7.64 -10.23
N ARG A 67 -14.49 -8.02 -8.97
CA ARG A 67 -15.57 -8.41 -8.03
C ARG A 67 -15.52 -7.67 -6.71
N ALA A 68 -14.33 -7.37 -6.20
CA ALA A 68 -14.16 -6.86 -4.85
C ALA A 68 -14.87 -5.50 -4.64
N PRO A 69 -15.38 -5.22 -3.43
CA PRO A 69 -15.96 -3.93 -3.11
C PRO A 69 -14.88 -2.82 -3.14
N ARG A 70 -15.33 -1.56 -3.14
CA ARG A 70 -14.44 -0.39 -3.26
C ARG A 70 -13.43 -0.34 -2.11
N GLU A 71 -13.88 -0.65 -0.91
CA GLU A 71 -13.14 -0.63 0.34
C GLU A 71 -11.96 -1.60 0.27
N ALA A 72 -12.21 -2.83 -0.21
CA ALA A 72 -11.16 -3.84 -0.40
C ALA A 72 -10.10 -3.39 -1.43
N LEU A 73 -10.53 -2.73 -2.53
CA LEU A 73 -9.58 -2.16 -3.50
C LEU A 73 -8.74 -1.05 -2.88
N LEU A 74 -9.32 -0.21 -2.02
CA LEU A 74 -8.59 0.85 -1.33
C LEU A 74 -7.55 0.32 -0.34
N ARG A 75 -7.65 -0.94 0.10
CA ARG A 75 -6.63 -1.60 0.92
C ARG A 75 -5.41 -2.10 0.12
N VAL A 76 -5.49 -2.19 -1.21
CA VAL A 76 -4.37 -2.62 -2.06
C VAL A 76 -3.22 -1.59 -2.04
N PRO A 77 -1.99 -1.98 -1.65
CA PRO A 77 -0.82 -1.09 -1.70
C PRO A 77 -0.53 -0.60 -3.13
N GLY A 78 -0.20 0.69 -3.27
CA GLY A 78 0.06 1.31 -4.57
C GLY A 78 -1.19 1.60 -5.42
N LEU A 79 -2.38 1.19 -5.00
CA LEU A 79 -3.64 1.55 -5.66
C LEU A 79 -4.23 2.82 -5.04
N GLY A 80 -4.34 3.88 -5.84
CA GLY A 80 -4.88 5.17 -5.44
C GLY A 80 -6.38 5.33 -5.70
N VAL A 81 -7.03 6.29 -5.03
CA VAL A 81 -8.48 6.54 -5.13
C VAL A 81 -8.96 6.67 -6.58
N LYS A 82 -8.31 7.54 -7.38
CA LYS A 82 -8.65 7.72 -8.81
C LYS A 82 -8.51 6.43 -9.62
N ALA A 83 -7.54 5.57 -9.28
CA ALA A 83 -7.37 4.29 -9.97
C ALA A 83 -8.49 3.31 -9.58
N VAL A 84 -8.86 3.26 -8.30
CA VAL A 84 -10.01 2.48 -7.82
C VAL A 84 -11.29 2.91 -8.53
N ASP A 85 -11.57 4.20 -8.59
CA ASP A 85 -12.79 4.71 -9.23
C ASP A 85 -12.83 4.35 -10.74
N ARG A 86 -11.68 4.42 -11.43
CA ARG A 86 -11.55 3.96 -12.83
C ARG A 86 -11.76 2.45 -12.98
N ILE A 87 -11.25 1.64 -12.06
CA ILE A 87 -11.46 0.18 -12.04
C ILE A 87 -12.96 -0.11 -11.89
N LEU A 88 -13.62 0.53 -10.92
CA LEU A 88 -15.06 0.34 -10.65
C LEU A 88 -15.93 0.76 -11.83
N ALA A 89 -15.61 1.87 -12.48
CA ALA A 89 -16.33 2.32 -13.67
C ALA A 89 -16.10 1.33 -14.83
N SER A 90 -14.85 0.97 -15.10
CA SER A 90 -14.50 0.14 -16.26
C SER A 90 -15.05 -1.29 -16.17
N ARG A 91 -15.06 -1.88 -14.96
CA ARG A 91 -15.52 -3.26 -14.78
C ARG A 91 -17.02 -3.47 -14.97
N ARG A 92 -17.80 -2.38 -15.02
CA ARG A 92 -19.23 -2.41 -15.37
C ARG A 92 -19.45 -2.75 -16.85
N HIS A 93 -18.45 -2.45 -17.70
CA HIS A 93 -18.56 -2.59 -19.15
C HIS A 93 -17.74 -3.76 -19.70
N ARG A 94 -16.68 -4.18 -19.00
CA ARG A 94 -15.81 -5.28 -19.43
C ARG A 94 -15.09 -5.92 -18.26
N ARG A 95 -14.63 -7.16 -18.41
CA ARG A 95 -13.73 -7.76 -17.43
C ARG A 95 -12.30 -7.24 -17.63
N LEU A 96 -11.69 -6.77 -16.55
CA LEU A 96 -10.36 -6.17 -16.52
C LEU A 96 -9.27 -7.23 -16.46
N ARG A 97 -8.31 -7.08 -17.38
CA ARG A 97 -7.02 -7.79 -17.41
C ARG A 97 -5.97 -7.02 -16.63
N LEU A 98 -4.82 -7.65 -16.36
CA LEU A 98 -3.74 -7.00 -15.65
C LEU A 98 -3.24 -5.73 -16.36
N ASP A 99 -3.18 -5.77 -17.70
CA ASP A 99 -2.77 -4.63 -18.52
C ASP A 99 -3.76 -3.46 -18.46
N ASP A 100 -5.05 -3.73 -18.26
CA ASP A 100 -6.04 -2.68 -18.05
C ASP A 100 -5.77 -1.94 -16.73
N VAL A 101 -5.46 -2.70 -15.68
CA VAL A 101 -5.08 -2.15 -14.36
C VAL A 101 -3.77 -1.38 -14.46
N ALA A 102 -2.79 -1.86 -15.23
CA ALA A 102 -1.52 -1.18 -15.45
C ALA A 102 -1.70 0.23 -16.05
N ARG A 103 -2.62 0.39 -17.00
CA ARG A 103 -2.94 1.71 -17.60
C ARG A 103 -3.62 2.69 -16.63
N MET A 104 -4.19 2.18 -15.53
CA MET A 104 -4.89 2.99 -14.52
C MET A 104 -4.02 3.32 -13.31
N THR A 105 -2.81 2.77 -13.21
CA THR A 105 -1.98 2.83 -12.01
C THR A 105 -0.56 3.28 -12.32
N THR A 106 0.17 3.74 -11.31
CA THR A 106 1.55 4.21 -11.50
C THR A 106 2.55 3.05 -11.60
N SER A 107 2.30 1.92 -10.95
CA SER A 107 3.25 0.81 -10.93
C SER A 107 2.58 -0.55 -10.73
N ILE A 108 2.26 -1.24 -11.83
CA ILE A 108 1.66 -2.58 -11.77
C ILE A 108 2.52 -3.60 -11.01
N LYS A 109 3.86 -3.45 -11.06
CA LYS A 109 4.80 -4.32 -10.35
C LYS A 109 4.54 -4.36 -8.84
N LYS A 110 4.17 -3.22 -8.24
CA LYS A 110 3.85 -3.14 -6.80
C LYS A 110 2.51 -3.79 -6.47
N LEU A 111 1.56 -3.76 -7.40
CA LEU A 111 0.21 -4.26 -7.16
C LEU A 111 0.09 -5.77 -7.36
N ARG A 112 0.93 -6.37 -8.22
CA ARG A 112 0.88 -7.78 -8.61
C ARG A 112 0.68 -8.76 -7.45
N PRO A 113 1.36 -8.65 -6.29
CA PRO A 113 1.17 -9.57 -5.17
C PRO A 113 -0.22 -9.53 -4.53
N PHE A 114 -0.94 -8.41 -4.64
CA PHE A 114 -2.13 -8.11 -3.85
C PHE A 114 -3.45 -8.23 -4.63
N LEU A 115 -3.41 -8.46 -5.94
CA LEU A 115 -4.63 -8.49 -6.76
C LEU A 115 -4.68 -9.65 -7.73
N VAL A 116 -5.90 -9.99 -8.13
CA VAL A 116 -6.24 -10.92 -9.22
C VAL A 116 -6.94 -10.15 -10.33
N ALA A 117 -6.62 -10.48 -11.57
CA ALA A 117 -7.33 -10.01 -12.77
C ALA A 117 -7.68 -11.22 -13.65
N VAL A 118 -8.38 -11.01 -14.76
CA VAL A 118 -8.85 -12.11 -15.65
C VAL A 118 -7.71 -13.06 -16.04
N ASP A 119 -6.54 -12.51 -16.35
CA ASP A 119 -5.36 -13.20 -16.86
C ASP A 119 -4.19 -13.20 -15.86
N TRP A 120 -4.45 -12.86 -14.58
CA TRP A 120 -3.41 -12.76 -13.57
C TRP A 120 -3.86 -13.29 -12.21
N ARG A 121 -3.05 -14.17 -11.62
CA ARG A 121 -3.16 -14.60 -10.24
C ARG A 121 -1.78 -14.56 -9.57
N PRO A 122 -1.65 -14.00 -8.36
CA PRO A 122 -0.39 -14.01 -7.62
C PRO A 122 -0.19 -15.38 -6.98
N VAL A 123 0.42 -16.31 -7.71
CA VAL A 123 0.75 -17.63 -7.16
C VAL A 123 1.81 -17.46 -6.08
N ALA A 124 1.44 -17.67 -4.82
CA ALA A 124 2.28 -17.61 -3.61
C ALA A 124 3.03 -16.28 -3.38
N LEU A 125 2.85 -15.24 -4.19
CA LEU A 125 3.60 -13.98 -4.05
C LEU A 125 3.31 -13.26 -2.73
N ILE A 126 2.08 -13.36 -2.24
CA ILE A 126 1.65 -12.73 -0.98
C ILE A 126 2.23 -13.44 0.25
N ASP A 127 2.39 -14.76 0.19
CA ASP A 127 2.87 -15.60 1.30
C ASP A 127 4.39 -15.65 1.40
N ARG A 128 5.08 -15.01 0.46
CA ARG A 128 6.54 -14.93 0.48
C ARG A 128 7.05 -14.22 1.73
N ALA A 129 8.00 -14.86 2.41
CA ALA A 129 8.70 -14.29 3.55
C ALA A 129 9.48 -13.01 3.16
N ASP A 130 10.05 -12.98 1.95
CA ASP A 130 10.86 -11.87 1.43
C ASP A 130 10.04 -10.74 0.78
N LEU A 131 8.70 -10.77 0.85
CA LEU A 131 7.84 -9.78 0.19
C LEU A 131 8.17 -8.35 0.63
N ARG A 132 8.37 -8.13 1.94
CA ARG A 132 8.74 -6.81 2.49
C ARG A 132 10.02 -6.27 1.85
N ALA A 133 11.08 -7.09 1.83
CA ALA A 133 12.38 -6.71 1.30
C ALA A 133 12.31 -6.35 -0.19
N ARG A 134 11.48 -7.04 -0.98
CA ARG A 134 11.30 -6.79 -2.41
C ARG A 134 10.48 -5.54 -2.73
N MET A 135 9.66 -5.08 -1.79
CA MET A 135 8.80 -3.90 -1.94
C MET A 135 9.40 -2.64 -1.32
N THR A 136 10.41 -2.78 -0.48
CA THR A 136 11.20 -1.68 0.07
C THR A 136 12.15 -1.17 -1.02
N PRO A 137 12.18 0.14 -1.33
CA PRO A 137 13.22 0.69 -2.18
C PRO A 137 14.60 0.34 -1.61
N PRO A 138 15.64 0.07 -2.44
CA PRO A 138 17.00 -0.01 -1.92
C PRO A 138 17.30 1.30 -1.17
N ALA A 139 17.94 1.19 -0.01
CA ALA A 139 18.28 2.36 0.81
C ALA A 139 19.03 3.36 -0.07
N SER A 140 18.39 4.49 -0.39
CA SER A 140 19.07 5.59 -1.05
C SER A 140 20.12 6.09 -0.07
N GLN A 141 21.40 5.84 -0.37
CA GLN A 141 22.50 6.44 0.36
C GLN A 141 22.29 7.95 0.29
N LEU A 142 21.90 8.56 1.41
CA LEU A 142 21.83 10.00 1.53
C LEU A 142 23.26 10.49 1.38
N GLU A 143 23.58 11.11 0.24
CA GLU A 143 24.86 11.78 0.08
C GLU A 143 24.99 12.81 1.19
N LEU A 144 25.95 12.56 2.08
CA LEU A 144 26.44 13.55 3.02
C LEU A 144 27.12 14.63 2.16
N PHE A 145 26.40 15.71 1.88
CA PHE A 145 27.06 16.93 1.43
C PHE A 145 27.90 17.44 2.60
N VAL A 146 29.21 17.40 2.40
CA VAL A 146 30.28 17.93 3.27
C VAL A 146 30.23 19.46 3.27
#